data_AF-A0A1F5VJ78-F1
#
_entry.id   AF-A0A1F5VJ78-F1
#
_cell.length_a   1.000
_cell.length_b   1.000
_cell.length_c   1.000
_cell.angle_alpha   90.00
_cell.angle_beta   90.00
_cell.angle_gamma   90.00
#
_symmetry.space_group_name_H-M   'P 1'
#
loop_
_entity.id
_entity.type
_entity.pdbx_description
1 polymer ?
#
loop_
_entity_poly.entity_id
_entity_poly.type
_entity_poly.pdbx_seq_one_letter_code
_entity_poly.pdbx_strand_id
1 'polypeptide(L)'
;MSKLKFQIKSKIKNPKILTFGLLVLFGIWILSFGFFAVAGDGVQYNLLQPLPSVGKQVSSFPQYIQGLIPFILSLAAVLAVVMIVIGGIQYAISEAVDAKADARDRITQAIFGLLLALLSYLILWTINPQLVNLKLDIKSLQQTTNTGGGSGTTGSF
;
A
#
# COMPACT_ATOMS: atom_id res chain seq x y z
N MET A 1 30.47 40.56 0.12
CA MET A 1 29.26 39.71 0.29
C MET A 1 28.00 40.20 -0.44
N SER A 2 27.93 41.43 -0.97
CA SER A 2 26.69 41.96 -1.60
C SER A 2 26.43 41.57 -3.07
N LYS A 3 27.42 41.05 -3.80
CA LYS A 3 27.27 40.69 -5.24
C LYS A 3 26.47 39.40 -5.46
N LEU A 4 26.51 38.45 -4.51
CA LEU A 4 25.81 37.15 -4.64
C LEU A 4 24.29 37.28 -4.47
N LYS A 5 23.84 38.08 -3.49
CA LYS A 5 22.41 38.30 -3.24
C LYS A 5 21.71 39.01 -4.41
N PHE A 6 22.45 39.84 -5.16
CA PHE A 6 21.92 40.58 -6.31
C PHE A 6 21.75 39.71 -7.56
N GLN A 7 22.71 38.83 -7.85
CA GLN A 7 22.66 37.94 -9.02
C GLN A 7 21.49 36.95 -8.95
N ILE A 8 21.18 36.42 -7.76
CA ILE A 8 20.08 35.46 -7.55
C ILE A 8 18.73 36.16 -7.75
N LYS A 9 18.55 37.36 -7.18
CA LYS A 9 17.30 38.11 -7.27
C LYS A 9 16.99 38.57 -8.70
N SER A 10 18.01 38.89 -9.49
CA SER A 10 17.85 39.25 -10.91
C SER A 10 17.40 38.05 -11.76
N LYS A 11 17.93 36.84 -11.50
CA LYS A 11 17.56 35.65 -12.28
C LYS A 11 16.14 35.16 -11.99
N ILE A 12 15.69 35.20 -10.73
CA ILE A 12 14.35 34.73 -10.31
C ILE A 12 13.23 35.64 -10.84
N LYS A 13 13.50 36.93 -11.05
CA LYS A 13 12.52 37.90 -11.58
C LYS A 13 12.41 37.86 -13.12
N ASN A 14 13.05 36.92 -13.80
CA ASN A 14 12.89 36.74 -15.25
C ASN A 14 11.57 36.02 -15.52
N PRO A 15 10.57 36.66 -16.17
CA PRO A 15 9.26 36.05 -16.39
C PRO A 15 9.39 34.74 -17.18
N LYS A 16 10.38 34.64 -18.08
CA LYS A 16 10.67 33.45 -18.89
C LYS A 16 11.17 32.25 -18.07
N ILE A 17 11.93 32.46 -16.98
CA ILE A 17 12.42 31.36 -16.13
C ILE A 17 11.33 30.90 -15.15
N LEU A 18 10.49 31.84 -14.71
CA LEU A 18 9.34 31.57 -13.86
C LEU A 18 8.27 30.77 -14.61
N THR A 19 7.94 31.15 -15.85
CA THR A 19 6.99 30.41 -16.70
C THR A 19 7.50 29.01 -17.05
N PHE A 20 8.80 28.87 -17.27
CA PHE A 20 9.42 27.56 -17.52
C PHE A 20 9.39 26.67 -16.28
N GLY A 21 9.71 27.22 -15.10
CA GLY A 21 9.58 26.50 -13.82
C GLY A 21 8.14 26.08 -13.50
N LEU A 22 7.15 26.92 -13.81
CA LEU A 22 5.74 26.62 -13.63
C LEU A 22 5.25 25.53 -14.60
N LEU A 23 5.72 25.54 -15.86
CA LEU A 23 5.41 24.49 -16.84
C LEU A 23 6.00 23.13 -16.45
N VAL A 24 7.21 23.11 -15.89
CA VAL A 24 7.83 21.88 -15.37
C VAL A 24 7.04 21.32 -14.18
N LEU A 25 6.58 22.17 -13.26
CA LEU A 25 5.75 21.74 -12.14
C LEU A 25 4.34 21.30 -12.57
N PHE A 26 3.72 21.98 -13.54
CA PHE A 26 2.42 21.60 -14.09
C PHE A 26 2.49 20.29 -14.91
N GLY A 27 3.60 20.06 -15.62
CA GLY A 27 3.91 18.79 -16.28
C GLY A 27 4.04 17.63 -15.29
N ILE A 28 4.73 17.84 -14.16
CA ILE A 28 4.85 16.85 -13.08
C ILE A 28 3.49 16.58 -12.41
N TRP A 29 2.63 17.60 -12.31
CA TRP A 29 1.27 17.45 -11.81
C TRP A 29 0.38 16.63 -12.78
N ILE A 30 0.50 16.85 -14.09
CA ILE A 30 -0.21 16.06 -15.13
C ILE A 30 0.26 14.61 -15.19
N LEU A 31 1.57 14.35 -15.06
CA LEU A 31 2.06 12.97 -14.96
C LEU A 31 1.55 12.26 -13.69
N SER A 32 1.27 13.02 -12.62
CA SER A 32 0.77 12.48 -11.35
C SER A 32 -0.76 12.33 -11.32
N PHE A 33 -1.52 13.16 -12.05
CA PHE A 33 -2.98 13.12 -12.12
C PHE A 33 -3.56 12.38 -13.34
N GLY A 34 -2.77 12.21 -14.40
CA GLY A 34 -3.23 11.67 -15.70
C GLY A 34 -3.34 10.15 -15.81
N PHE A 35 -3.01 9.39 -14.75
CA PHE A 35 -3.06 7.93 -14.77
C PHE A 35 -4.04 7.38 -13.74
N PHE A 36 -5.33 7.55 -13.99
CA PHE A 36 -6.36 6.68 -13.42
C PHE A 36 -7.48 6.45 -14.45
N ALA A 37 -7.23 5.52 -15.36
CA ALA A 37 -8.27 4.84 -16.10
C ALA A 37 -7.78 3.42 -16.41
N VAL A 38 -8.09 2.48 -15.52
CA VAL A 38 -7.98 1.05 -15.83
C VAL A 38 -9.30 0.38 -15.50
N ALA A 39 -10.10 0.13 -16.54
CA ALA A 39 -11.18 -0.83 -16.52
C ALA A 39 -10.71 -2.01 -17.37
N GLY A 40 -10.29 -3.09 -16.72
CA GLY A 40 -9.93 -4.35 -17.36
C GLY A 40 -10.90 -5.43 -16.90
N ASP A 41 -11.73 -5.91 -17.81
CA ASP A 41 -12.58 -7.08 -17.61
C ASP A 41 -11.71 -8.33 -17.36
N GLY A 42 -12.01 -9.03 -16.29
CA GLY A 42 -11.15 -10.06 -15.69
C GLY A 42 -11.10 -11.36 -16.48
N VAL A 43 -9.89 -11.75 -16.89
CA VAL A 43 -9.56 -13.14 -17.22
C VAL A 43 -9.38 -13.90 -15.90
N GLN A 44 -10.13 -14.99 -15.73
CA GLN A 44 -10.04 -15.89 -14.58
C GLN A 44 -8.63 -16.48 -14.48
N TYR A 45 -7.91 -16.17 -13.39
CA TYR A 45 -6.52 -16.57 -13.20
C TYR A 45 -6.38 -17.51 -12.00
N ASN A 46 -5.82 -18.69 -12.23
CA ASN A 46 -5.50 -19.66 -11.19
C ASN A 46 -4.17 -19.28 -10.52
N LEU A 47 -4.19 -19.06 -9.20
CA LEU A 47 -3.02 -18.65 -8.45
C LEU A 47 -2.08 -19.85 -8.23
N LEU A 48 -0.89 -19.82 -8.85
CA LEU A 48 0.14 -20.83 -8.64
C LEU A 48 0.79 -20.75 -7.24
N GLN A 49 0.64 -19.60 -6.57
CA GLN A 49 1.04 -19.43 -5.18
C GLN A 49 -0.17 -18.83 -4.43
N PRO A 50 -1.06 -19.67 -3.87
CA PRO A 50 -2.21 -19.19 -3.12
C PRO A 50 -1.72 -18.52 -1.84
N LEU A 51 -1.87 -17.19 -1.78
CA LEU A 51 -1.63 -16.45 -0.55
C LEU A 51 -2.78 -16.74 0.42
N PRO A 52 -2.50 -16.87 1.74
CA PRO A 52 -3.56 -16.89 2.72
C PRO A 52 -4.41 -15.62 2.56
N SER A 53 -5.73 -15.79 2.39
CA SER A 53 -6.77 -14.77 2.16
C SER A 53 -7.27 -14.55 0.71
N VAL A 54 -6.62 -15.10 -0.32
CA VAL A 54 -7.20 -15.17 -1.68
C VAL A 54 -7.27 -16.64 -2.06
N GLY A 55 -8.48 -17.21 -2.09
CA GLY A 55 -8.69 -18.60 -2.52
C GLY A 55 -8.02 -18.87 -3.88
N LYS A 56 -7.86 -20.14 -4.25
CA LYS A 56 -7.03 -20.57 -5.41
C LYS A 56 -7.40 -19.94 -6.76
N GLN A 57 -8.55 -19.29 -6.88
CA GLN A 57 -9.02 -18.66 -8.11
C GLN A 57 -9.39 -17.19 -7.86
N VAL A 58 -8.82 -16.30 -8.67
CA VAL A 58 -9.18 -14.87 -8.70
C VAL A 58 -9.74 -14.55 -10.08
N SER A 59 -10.97 -14.06 -10.11
CA SER A 59 -11.68 -13.74 -11.36
C SER A 59 -11.31 -12.37 -11.90
N SER A 60 -10.60 -11.54 -11.13
CA SER A 60 -10.22 -10.18 -11.53
C SER A 60 -8.99 -9.69 -10.75
N PHE A 61 -8.13 -8.89 -11.41
CA PHE A 61 -6.96 -8.23 -10.79
C PHE A 61 -7.27 -7.52 -9.46
N PRO A 62 -8.41 -6.81 -9.30
CA PRO A 62 -8.79 -6.22 -8.02
C PRO A 62 -8.81 -7.22 -6.87
N GLN A 63 -9.34 -8.44 -7.06
CA GLN A 63 -9.47 -9.44 -6.01
C GLN A 63 -8.12 -9.99 -5.53
N TYR A 64 -7.10 -10.02 -6.39
CA TYR A 64 -5.74 -10.35 -5.99
C TYR A 64 -5.11 -9.26 -5.10
N ILE A 65 -5.33 -8.00 -5.45
CA ILE A 65 -4.84 -6.84 -4.69
C ILE A 65 -5.48 -6.79 -3.28
N GLN A 66 -6.72 -7.25 -3.12
CA GLN A 66 -7.41 -7.34 -1.81
C GLN A 66 -6.65 -8.20 -0.79
N GLY A 67 -6.06 -9.32 -1.21
CA GLY A 67 -5.29 -10.19 -0.31
C GLY A 67 -3.84 -9.72 -0.12
N LEU A 68 -3.26 -9.08 -1.14
CA LEU A 68 -1.85 -8.71 -1.15
C LEU A 68 -1.55 -7.48 -0.28
N ILE A 69 -2.43 -6.48 -0.27
CA ILE A 69 -2.27 -5.27 0.56
C ILE A 69 -2.17 -5.58 2.06
N PRO A 70 -3.11 -6.31 2.70
CA PRO A 70 -3.01 -6.60 4.12
C PRO A 70 -1.80 -7.49 4.47
N PHE A 71 -1.37 -8.36 3.55
CA PHE A 71 -0.16 -9.17 3.73
C PHE A 71 1.09 -8.28 3.82
N ILE A 72 1.29 -7.37 2.86
CA ILE A 72 2.44 -6.45 2.87
C ILE A 72 2.36 -5.49 4.06
N LEU A 73 1.16 -5.02 4.42
CA LEU A 73 0.97 -4.13 5.56
C LEU A 73 1.36 -4.81 6.89
N SER A 74 1.03 -6.10 7.05
CA SER A 74 1.42 -6.86 8.24
C SER A 74 2.94 -7.03 8.34
N LEU A 75 3.61 -7.30 7.21
CA LEU A 75 5.06 -7.41 7.14
C LEU A 75 5.75 -6.07 7.41
N ALA A 76 5.25 -4.99 6.81
CA ALA A 76 5.77 -3.64 7.02
C ALA A 76 5.63 -3.19 8.49
N ALA A 77 4.52 -3.52 9.15
CA ALA A 77 4.31 -3.22 10.56
C ALA A 77 5.34 -3.90 11.46
N VAL A 78 5.60 -5.19 11.25
CA VAL A 78 6.61 -5.94 12.03
C VAL A 78 8.00 -5.35 11.82
N LEU A 79 8.39 -5.07 10.57
CA LEU A 79 9.69 -4.46 10.26
C LEU A 79 9.86 -3.07 10.87
N ALA A 80 8.81 -2.24 10.84
CA ALA A 80 8.82 -0.92 11.46
C ALA A 80 9.06 -1.01 12.97
N VAL A 81 8.39 -1.93 13.66
CA VAL A 81 8.58 -2.15 15.11
C VAL A 81 10.02 -2.56 15.42
N VAL A 82 10.60 -3.49 14.65
CA VAL A 82 12.00 -3.92 14.83
C VAL A 82 12.97 -2.73 14.70
N MET A 83 12.78 -1.89 13.69
CA MET A 83 13.64 -0.71 13.48
C MET A 83 13.48 0.34 14.58
N ILE A 84 12.26 0.53 15.11
CA ILE A 84 11.98 1.41 16.25
C ILE A 84 12.66 0.88 17.51
N VAL A 85 12.62 -0.44 17.76
CA VAL A 85 13.29 -1.05 18.93
C VAL A 85 14.80 -0.86 18.85
N ILE A 86 15.41 -1.14 17.70
CA ILE A 86 16.86 -0.95 17.51
C ILE A 86 17.25 0.52 17.70
N GLY A 87 16.52 1.44 17.08
CA GLY A 87 16.75 2.89 17.26
C GLY A 87 16.50 3.36 18.69
N GLY A 88 15.48 2.82 19.36
CA GLY A 88 15.12 3.16 20.73
C GLY A 88 16.19 2.71 21.74
N ILE A 89 16.71 1.49 21.58
CA ILE A 89 17.83 0.98 22.38
C ILE A 89 19.07 1.84 22.12
N GLN A 90 19.39 2.11 20.85
CA GLN A 90 20.54 2.95 20.48
C GLN A 90 20.46 4.36 21.07
N TYR A 91 19.27 4.96 21.10
CA TYR A 91 19.02 6.25 21.73
C TYR A 91 19.17 6.22 23.26
N ALA A 92 18.72 5.14 23.89
CA ALA A 92 18.74 4.99 25.35
C ALA A 92 20.16 4.78 25.90
N ILE A 93 21.00 4.02 25.19
CA ILE A 93 22.35 3.66 25.66
C ILE A 93 23.45 4.58 25.13
N SER A 94 23.18 5.40 24.11
CA SER A 94 24.21 6.29 23.55
C SER A 94 24.41 7.53 24.40
N GLU A 95 25.66 7.84 24.74
CA GLU A 95 26.05 9.13 25.31
C GLU A 95 26.56 10.11 24.23
N ALA A 96 26.97 9.59 23.08
CA ALA A 96 27.41 10.37 21.94
C ALA A 96 26.25 11.12 21.27
N VAL A 97 26.44 12.42 21.04
CA VAL A 97 25.44 13.31 20.41
C VAL A 97 25.08 12.81 19.00
N ASP A 98 26.07 12.36 18.23
CA ASP A 98 25.86 11.84 16.87
C ASP A 98 25.03 10.55 16.87
N ALA A 99 25.33 9.61 17.78
CA ALA A 99 24.57 8.37 17.88
C ALA A 99 23.12 8.60 18.35
N LYS A 100 22.86 9.65 19.14
CA LYS A 100 21.50 10.09 19.48
C LYS A 100 20.77 10.72 18.29
N ALA A 101 21.46 11.48 17.46
CA ALA A 101 20.89 12.05 16.25
C ALA A 101 20.53 10.95 15.25
N ASP A 102 21.45 10.02 14.97
CA ASP A 102 21.22 8.89 14.07
C ASP A 102 20.08 7.98 14.54
N ALA A 103 19.98 7.74 15.85
CA ALA A 103 18.89 6.95 16.42
C ALA A 103 17.52 7.61 16.20
N ARG A 104 17.43 8.94 16.36
CA ARG A 104 16.21 9.70 16.10
C ARG A 104 15.84 9.71 14.63
N ASP A 105 16.83 9.84 13.75
CA ASP A 105 16.62 9.77 12.31
C ASP A 105 16.11 8.39 11.90
N ARG A 106 16.67 7.32 12.46
CA ARG A 106 16.18 5.95 12.21
C ARG A 106 14.75 5.74 12.70
N ILE A 107 14.41 6.20 13.91
CA ILE A 107 13.05 6.10 14.44
C ILE A 107 12.07 6.90 13.59
N THR A 108 12.40 8.13 13.22
CA THR A 108 11.53 8.97 12.39
C THR A 108 11.34 8.37 11.00
N GLN A 109 12.38 7.85 10.36
CA GLN A 109 12.28 7.13 9.09
C GLN A 109 11.37 5.90 9.18
N ALA A 110 11.48 5.10 10.25
CA ALA A 110 10.61 3.96 10.48
C ALA A 110 9.14 4.38 10.67
N ILE A 111 8.90 5.47 11.41
CA ILE A 111 7.55 6.04 11.62
C ILE A 111 6.99 6.56 10.29
N PHE A 112 7.78 7.27 9.49
CA PHE A 112 7.35 7.74 8.17
C PHE A 112 7.04 6.59 7.22
N GLY A 113 7.82 5.51 7.24
CA GLY A 113 7.54 4.30 6.45
C GLY A 113 6.22 3.63 6.86
N LEU A 114 5.98 3.50 8.17
CA LEU A 114 4.72 2.95 8.69
C LEU A 114 3.54 3.86 8.37
N LEU A 115 3.70 5.16 8.54
CA LEU A 115 2.69 6.16 8.21
C LEU A 115 2.33 6.13 6.73
N LEU A 116 3.32 6.01 5.84
CA LEU A 116 3.09 5.90 4.41
C LEU A 116 2.30 4.63 4.06
N ALA A 117 2.62 3.49 4.70
CA ALA A 117 1.88 2.25 4.51
C ALA A 117 0.43 2.36 5.00
N LEU A 118 0.21 3.00 6.16
CA LEU A 118 -1.12 3.29 6.71
C LEU A 118 -1.92 4.24 5.81
N LEU A 119 -1.29 5.28 5.27
CA LEU A 119 -1.94 6.22 4.34
C LEU A 119 -2.33 5.52 3.04
N SER A 120 -1.45 4.66 2.50
CA SER A 120 -1.77 3.83 1.34
C SER A 120 -3.01 2.97 1.60
N TYR A 121 -3.06 2.29 2.75
CA TYR A 121 -4.23 1.53 3.18
C TYR A 121 -5.48 2.39 3.36
N LEU A 122 -5.34 3.60 3.91
CA LEU A 122 -6.46 4.51 4.14
C LEU A 122 -7.06 5.05 2.82
N ILE A 123 -6.21 5.30 1.82
CA ILE A 123 -6.64 5.67 0.47
C ILE A 123 -7.40 4.50 -0.18
N LEU A 124 -6.87 3.27 -0.08
CA LEU A 124 -7.56 2.07 -0.57
C LEU A 124 -8.92 1.85 0.11
N TRP A 125 -8.99 2.06 1.43
CA TRP A 125 -10.23 1.97 2.21
C TRP A 125 -11.24 3.05 1.84
N THR A 126 -10.77 4.25 1.52
CA THR A 126 -11.61 5.37 1.06
C THR A 126 -12.25 5.08 -0.30
N ILE A 127 -11.50 4.50 -1.24
CA ILE A 127 -12.00 4.22 -2.60
C ILE A 127 -12.91 2.99 -2.61
N ASN A 128 -12.52 1.91 -1.93
CA ASN A 128 -13.39 0.74 -1.80
C ASN A 128 -13.10 -0.06 -0.50
N PRO A 129 -13.96 0.01 0.52
CA PRO A 129 -13.76 -0.70 1.78
C PRO A 129 -13.90 -2.22 1.65
N GLN A 130 -14.38 -2.73 0.51
CA GLN A 130 -14.48 -4.17 0.21
C GLN A 130 -13.10 -4.81 0.00
N LEU A 131 -12.04 -4.01 -0.22
CA LEU A 131 -10.68 -4.53 -0.33
C LEU A 131 -10.03 -4.84 1.02
N VAL A 132 -10.68 -4.41 2.10
CA VAL A 132 -10.13 -4.35 3.44
C VAL A 132 -11.00 -5.11 4.45
N ASN A 133 -12.33 -5.05 4.28
CA ASN A 133 -13.25 -5.84 5.06
C ASN A 133 -13.24 -7.29 4.55
N LEU A 134 -12.32 -8.09 5.09
CA LEU A 134 -12.44 -9.54 5.08
C LEU A 134 -13.67 -9.93 5.92
N LYS A 135 -14.87 -9.86 5.33
CA LYS A 135 -16.00 -10.65 5.82
C LYS A 135 -15.67 -12.12 5.55
N LEU A 136 -14.92 -12.73 6.47
CA LEU A 136 -14.86 -14.17 6.63
C LEU A 136 -16.24 -14.62 7.11
N ASP A 137 -17.16 -14.83 6.18
CA ASP A 137 -18.36 -15.58 6.45
C ASP A 137 -17.94 -17.04 6.66
N ILE A 138 -17.74 -17.42 7.92
CA ILE A 138 -17.46 -18.80 8.32
C ILE A 138 -18.77 -19.61 8.29
N LYS A 139 -19.59 -19.48 7.24
CA LYS A 139 -20.79 -20.29 7.02
C LYS A 139 -20.54 -21.40 6.00
N SER A 140 -19.39 -22.06 6.08
CA SER A 140 -19.22 -23.39 5.48
C SER A 140 -18.09 -24.18 6.15
N LEU A 141 -18.14 -24.32 7.47
CA LEU A 141 -17.84 -25.63 8.08
C LEU A 141 -19.11 -26.46 8.27
N GLN A 142 -20.21 -26.10 7.60
CA GLN A 142 -21.19 -27.10 7.22
C GLN A 142 -20.68 -27.74 5.92
N GLN A 143 -19.76 -28.67 6.13
CA GLN A 143 -19.70 -29.92 5.38
C GLN A 143 -21.01 -30.13 4.62
N THR A 144 -20.89 -30.18 3.30
CA THR A 144 -21.90 -30.75 2.42
C THR A 144 -22.22 -32.16 2.91
N THR A 145 -23.21 -32.27 3.78
CA THR A 145 -24.08 -33.44 3.91
C THR A 145 -25.52 -32.95 3.80
N ASN A 146 -25.80 -32.22 2.72
CA ASN A 146 -27.14 -32.17 2.13
C ASN A 146 -27.02 -32.79 0.75
N THR A 147 -26.86 -34.12 0.70
CA THR A 147 -27.36 -34.90 -0.44
C THR A 147 -28.86 -35.04 -0.20
N GLY A 148 -29.63 -34.11 -0.75
CA GLY A 148 -31.08 -34.13 -0.72
C GLY A 148 -31.65 -33.86 -2.11
N GLY A 149 -32.03 -34.95 -2.80
CA GLY A 149 -33.17 -34.96 -3.72
C GLY A 149 -32.86 -34.93 -5.22
N GLY A 150 -33.16 -36.04 -5.92
CA GLY A 150 -33.25 -36.08 -7.38
C GLY A 150 -33.40 -37.47 -8.00
N SER A 151 -34.56 -38.10 -7.81
CA SER A 151 -35.23 -39.13 -8.63
C SER A 151 -34.42 -40.00 -9.63
N GLY A 152 -34.47 -41.32 -9.42
CA GLY A 152 -34.16 -42.34 -10.42
C GLY A 152 -34.64 -43.72 -9.98
N THR A 153 -35.62 -44.25 -10.69
CA THR A 153 -36.35 -45.52 -10.50
C THR A 153 -35.52 -46.77 -10.69
N THR A 154 -35.70 -47.79 -9.82
CA THR A 154 -35.60 -49.26 -10.03
C THR A 154 -35.79 -49.89 -8.65
N GLY A 155 -36.66 -50.86 -8.35
CA GLY A 155 -37.47 -51.83 -9.08
C GLY A 155 -37.69 -52.97 -8.06
N SER A 156 -38.94 -53.34 -7.83
CA SER A 156 -39.39 -54.26 -6.78
C SER A 156 -39.13 -55.74 -7.13
N PHE A 157 -38.80 -56.53 -6.10
CA PHE A 157 -38.71 -58.01 -6.02
C PHE A 157 -37.69 -58.74 -6.92
#